data_AF-A9ID29-F1
#
_entry.id   AF-A9ID29-F1
#
_cell.length_a   1.000
_cell.length_b   1.000
_cell.length_c   1.000
_cell.angle_alpha   90.00
_cell.angle_beta   90.00
_cell.angle_gamma   90.00
#
_symmetry.space_group_name_H-M   'P 1'
#
loop_
_entity.id
_entity.type
_entity.pdbx_description
1 polymer ?
#
loop_
_entity_poly.entity_id
_entity_poly.type
_entity_poly.pdbx_seq_one_letter_code
_entity_poly.pdbx_strand_id
1 'polypeptide(L)'
;MIARLMVLACVTAALAGCAGAPASPPPPTDPAPVLCAASAGQTELEARPDKPTGTYSQRAVAAYIEQLHRWGTRGWEKVAAVRAWSNDCVDRAAVRAGSPAR
;
A
#
# COMPACT_ATOMS: atom_id res chain seq x y z
N MET A 1 41.17 -10.80 58.33
CA MET A 1 39.98 -11.56 57.87
C MET A 1 38.84 -10.65 57.43
N ILE A 2 38.52 -9.61 58.22
CA ILE A 2 37.44 -8.63 57.95
C ILE A 2 37.62 -7.86 56.62
N ALA A 3 38.84 -7.41 56.29
CA ALA A 3 39.11 -6.69 55.05
C ALA A 3 38.83 -7.52 53.77
N ARG A 4 39.08 -8.84 53.81
CA ARG A 4 38.78 -9.74 52.69
C ARG A 4 37.27 -9.94 52.49
N LEU A 5 36.50 -9.95 53.58
CA LEU A 5 35.05 -10.05 53.55
C LEU A 5 34.39 -8.78 52.99
N MET A 6 34.90 -7.59 53.34
CA MET A 6 34.40 -6.34 52.76
C MET A 6 34.69 -6.23 51.26
N VAL A 7 35.89 -6.62 50.82
CA VAL A 7 36.22 -6.63 49.39
C VAL A 7 35.31 -7.60 48.63
N LEU A 8 35.07 -8.79 49.18
CA LEU A 8 34.19 -9.77 48.56
C LEU A 8 32.75 -9.25 48.48
N ALA A 9 32.25 -8.59 49.53
CA ALA A 9 30.91 -8.00 49.56
C ALA A 9 30.75 -6.83 48.58
N CYS A 10 31.77 -5.98 48.42
CA CYS A 10 31.75 -4.91 47.43
C CYS A 10 31.78 -5.45 45.99
N VAL A 11 32.56 -6.52 45.74
CA VAL A 11 32.66 -7.16 44.43
C VAL A 11 31.33 -7.83 44.05
N THR A 12 30.69 -8.54 44.98
CA THR A 12 29.39 -9.18 44.71
C THR A 12 28.26 -8.16 44.51
N ALA A 13 28.26 -7.05 45.25
CA ALA A 13 27.31 -5.95 45.05
C ALA A 13 27.49 -5.27 43.69
N ALA A 14 28.74 -5.06 43.25
CA ALA A 14 29.03 -4.49 41.94
C ALA A 14 28.62 -5.42 40.77
N LEU A 15 28.80 -6.73 40.92
CA LEU A 15 28.41 -7.72 39.90
C LEU A 15 26.89 -7.90 39.78
N ALA A 16 26.14 -7.76 40.87
CA ALA A 16 24.68 -7.84 40.86
C ALA A 16 24.00 -6.63 40.16
N GLY A 17 24.69 -5.50 40.07
CA GLY A 17 24.16 -4.26 39.46
C GLY A 17 24.04 -4.29 37.93
N CYS A 18 24.74 -5.19 37.24
CA CYS A 18 24.73 -5.26 35.76
C CYS A 18 23.71 -6.26 35.18
N ALA A 19 23.10 -7.12 36.00
CA ALA A 19 22.14 -8.12 35.51
C ALA A 19 20.70 -7.59 35.38
N GLY A 20 20.43 -6.38 35.88
CA GLY A 20 19.10 -5.79 35.96
C GLY A 20 18.90 -4.61 35.02
N ALA A 21 19.28 -4.73 33.74
CA ALA A 21 18.71 -3.81 32.77
C ALA A 21 17.22 -4.20 32.59
N PRO A 22 16.26 -3.28 32.86
CA PRO A 22 14.86 -3.58 32.56
C PRO A 22 14.75 -3.93 31.09
N ALA A 23 14.06 -5.03 30.76
CA ALA A 23 13.83 -5.41 29.38
C ALA A 23 13.23 -4.22 28.64
N SER A 24 13.87 -3.78 27.56
CA SER A 24 13.32 -2.75 26.69
C SER A 24 11.91 -3.19 26.27
N PRO A 25 10.90 -2.30 26.35
CA PRO A 25 9.57 -2.63 25.89
C PRO A 25 9.67 -3.12 24.42
N PRO A 26 8.85 -4.11 24.03
CA PRO A 26 8.83 -4.54 22.64
C PRO A 26 8.60 -3.32 21.75
N PRO A 27 9.26 -3.24 20.58
CA PRO A 27 9.02 -2.14 19.65
C PRO A 27 7.52 -2.08 19.33
N PRO A 28 6.95 -0.87 19.16
CA PRO A 28 5.56 -0.75 18.75
C PRO A 28 5.36 -1.56 17.46
N THR A 29 4.32 -2.39 17.42
CA THR A 29 3.98 -3.12 16.20
C THR A 29 3.45 -2.11 15.19
N ASP A 30 4.23 -1.83 14.15
CA ASP A 30 3.75 -1.02 13.05
C ASP A 30 2.50 -1.69 12.46
N PRO A 31 1.44 -0.92 12.13
CA PRO A 31 0.27 -1.48 11.51
C PRO A 31 0.66 -2.15 10.18
N ALA A 32 0.13 -3.34 9.93
CA ALA A 32 0.38 -4.05 8.69
C ALA A 32 -0.01 -3.17 7.49
N PRO A 33 0.82 -3.13 6.42
CA PRO A 33 0.53 -2.30 5.27
C PRO A 33 -0.78 -2.72 4.60
N VAL A 34 -1.63 -1.74 4.26
CA VAL A 34 -2.86 -1.99 3.53
C VAL A 34 -2.58 -1.95 2.03
N LEU A 35 -2.83 -3.08 1.36
CA LEU A 35 -2.69 -3.18 -0.09
C LEU A 35 -4.00 -2.81 -0.79
N CYS A 36 -4.08 -1.57 -1.30
CA CYS A 36 -5.20 -1.08 -2.09
C CYS A 36 -5.02 -1.38 -3.59
N ALA A 37 -4.74 -2.64 -3.93
CA ALA A 37 -4.63 -3.06 -5.32
C ALA A 37 -6.00 -3.04 -6.01
N ALA A 38 -6.05 -2.55 -7.25
CA ALA A 38 -7.21 -2.71 -8.10
C ALA A 38 -7.41 -4.20 -8.45
N SER A 39 -8.67 -4.63 -8.58
CA SER A 39 -8.97 -5.99 -9.02
C SER A 39 -8.61 -6.18 -10.49
N ALA A 40 -8.29 -7.41 -10.89
CA ALA A 40 -7.95 -7.74 -12.27
C ALA A 40 -9.04 -7.29 -13.27
N GLY A 41 -10.32 -7.42 -12.91
CA GLY A 41 -11.45 -6.98 -13.73
C GLY A 41 -11.53 -5.46 -13.93
N GLN A 42 -10.99 -4.66 -13.02
CA GLN A 42 -10.92 -3.20 -13.17
C GLN A 42 -9.77 -2.75 -14.09
N THR A 43 -8.76 -3.61 -14.26
CA THR A 43 -7.57 -3.34 -15.09
C THR A 43 -7.56 -4.10 -16.41
N GLU A 44 -8.64 -4.81 -16.72
CA GLU A 44 -8.73 -5.62 -17.93
C GLU A 44 -8.65 -4.75 -19.18
N LEU A 45 -7.73 -5.13 -20.07
CA LEU A 45 -7.52 -4.46 -21.35
C LEU A 45 -8.71 -4.69 -22.25
N GLU A 46 -9.36 -3.60 -22.65
CA GLU A 46 -10.38 -3.65 -23.68
C GLU A 46 -9.72 -3.60 -25.06
N ALA A 47 -10.12 -4.49 -25.96
CA ALA A 47 -9.64 -4.50 -27.33
C ALA A 47 -9.90 -3.12 -27.98
N ARG A 48 -8.84 -2.55 -28.53
CA ARG A 48 -8.92 -1.30 -29.29
C ARG A 48 -9.60 -1.57 -30.64
N PRO A 49 -10.39 -0.62 -31.17
CA PRO A 49 -10.97 -0.74 -32.50
C PRO A 49 -9.91 -0.96 -33.58
N ASP A 50 -10.25 -1.76 -34.59
CA ASP A 50 -9.37 -2.04 -35.71
C ASP A 50 -9.23 -0.82 -36.63
N LYS A 51 -7.99 -0.48 -36.96
CA LYS A 51 -7.70 0.59 -37.90
C LYS A 51 -8.09 0.15 -39.32
N PRO A 52 -8.72 1.02 -40.14
CA PRO A 52 -8.92 0.74 -41.56
C PRO A 52 -7.59 0.46 -42.26
N THR A 53 -7.53 -0.60 -43.07
CA THR A 53 -6.34 -1.02 -43.83
C THR A 53 -6.61 -1.06 -45.33
N GLY A 54 -5.56 -1.06 -46.15
CA GLY A 54 -5.66 -1.06 -47.61
C GLY A 54 -6.24 0.24 -48.18
N THR A 55 -7.05 0.12 -49.24
CA THR A 55 -7.80 1.24 -49.81
C THR A 55 -9.06 1.47 -48.99
N TYR A 56 -9.13 2.56 -48.24
CA TYR A 56 -10.27 2.89 -47.37
C TYR A 56 -10.97 4.18 -47.78
N SER A 57 -12.25 4.29 -47.45
CA SER A 57 -13.06 5.49 -47.69
C SER A 57 -13.04 6.46 -46.52
N GLN A 58 -13.40 7.72 -46.76
CA GLN A 58 -13.59 8.72 -45.68
C GLN A 58 -14.64 8.27 -44.65
N ARG A 59 -15.68 7.54 -45.09
CA ARG A 59 -16.69 6.97 -44.18
C ARG A 59 -16.08 5.94 -43.22
N ALA A 60 -15.17 5.09 -43.70
CA ALA A 60 -14.48 4.12 -42.86
C ALA A 60 -13.59 4.81 -41.80
N VAL A 61 -12.93 5.91 -42.18
CA VAL A 61 -12.15 6.73 -41.23
C VAL A 61 -13.04 7.36 -40.17
N ALA A 62 -14.18 7.95 -40.57
CA ALA A 62 -15.12 8.57 -39.63
C ALA A 62 -15.65 7.55 -38.61
N ALA A 63 -16.06 6.36 -39.07
CA ALA A 63 -16.52 5.28 -38.20
C ALA A 63 -15.42 4.78 -37.25
N TYR A 64 -14.17 4.71 -37.71
CA TYR A 64 -13.04 4.35 -36.86
C TYR A 64 -12.79 5.40 -35.77
N ILE A 65 -12.79 6.69 -36.11
CA ILE A 65 -12.59 7.78 -35.14
C ILE A 65 -13.67 7.77 -34.06
N GLU A 66 -14.93 7.55 -34.45
CA GLU A 66 -16.05 7.46 -33.51
C GLU A 66 -15.87 6.28 -32.53
N GLN A 67 -15.53 5.11 -33.04
CA GLN A 67 -15.25 3.93 -32.21
C GLN A 67 -14.05 4.16 -31.29
N LEU A 68 -12.99 4.78 -31.80
CA LEU A 68 -11.79 5.11 -31.04
C LEU A 68 -12.09 6.09 -29.90
N HIS A 69 -12.92 7.10 -30.15
CA HIS A 69 -13.33 8.05 -29.12
C HIS A 69 -14.11 7.34 -28.01
N ARG A 70 -15.10 6.51 -28.37
CA ARG A 70 -15.88 5.72 -27.40
C ARG A 70 -15.00 4.77 -26.58
N TRP A 71 -14.06 4.09 -27.23
CA TRP A 71 -13.08 3.23 -26.55
C TRP A 71 -12.20 4.03 -25.58
N GLY A 72 -11.71 5.20 -26.00
CA GLY A 72 -10.91 6.09 -25.16
C GLY A 72 -11.67 6.60 -23.93
N THR A 73 -12.93 7.02 -24.10
CA THR A 73 -13.80 7.45 -23.00
C THR A 73 -13.97 6.35 -21.95
N ARG A 74 -14.30 5.12 -22.38
CA ARG A 74 -14.40 3.97 -21.47
C ARG A 74 -13.09 3.66 -20.74
N GLY A 75 -11.95 3.82 -21.42
CA GLY A 75 -10.64 3.71 -20.80
C GLY A 75 -10.44 4.70 -19.64
N TRP A 76 -10.82 5.97 -19.84
CA TRP A 76 -10.77 6.97 -18.79
C TRP A 76 -11.74 6.70 -17.64
N GLU A 77 -12.94 6.21 -17.94
CA GLU A 77 -13.90 5.78 -16.91
C GLU A 77 -13.34 4.67 -16.03
N LYS A 78 -12.64 3.67 -16.61
CA LYS A 78 -11.95 2.62 -15.84
C LYS A 78 -10.89 3.21 -14.91
N VAL A 79 -10.08 4.17 -15.39
CA VAL A 79 -9.08 4.86 -14.55
C VAL A 79 -9.73 5.62 -13.40
N ALA A 80 -10.84 6.31 -13.66
CA ALA A 80 -11.61 7.00 -12.63
C ALA A 80 -12.17 6.02 -11.58
N ALA A 81 -12.67 4.86 -12.01
CA ALA A 81 -13.16 3.81 -11.12
C ALA A 81 -12.05 3.22 -10.24
N VAL A 82 -10.85 2.97 -10.81
CA VAL A 82 -9.68 2.54 -10.03
C VAL A 82 -9.29 3.58 -8.98
N ARG A 83 -9.29 4.87 -9.35
CA ARG A 83 -9.01 5.95 -8.39
C ARG A 83 -10.04 5.98 -7.25
N ALA A 84 -11.33 5.86 -7.57
CA ALA A 84 -12.38 5.81 -6.55
C ALA A 84 -12.21 4.61 -5.61
N TRP A 85 -11.91 3.43 -6.15
CA TRP A 85 -11.61 2.23 -5.37
C TRP A 85 -10.43 2.42 -4.41
N SER A 86 -9.32 2.99 -4.89
CA SER A 86 -8.14 3.22 -4.08
C SER A 86 -8.42 4.19 -2.92
N ASN A 87 -9.16 5.27 -3.17
CA ASN A 87 -9.53 6.22 -2.13
C ASN A 87 -10.40 5.56 -1.04
N ASP A 88 -11.46 4.87 -1.45
CA ASP A 88 -12.36 4.14 -0.56
C ASP A 88 -11.63 3.05 0.25
N CYS A 89 -10.66 2.37 -0.35
CA CYS A 89 -9.79 1.44 0.37
C CYS A 89 -8.97 2.13 1.48
N VAL A 90 -8.35 3.27 1.18
CA VAL A 90 -7.57 4.06 2.14
C VAL A 90 -8.45 4.59 3.27
N ASP A 91 -9.64 5.10 2.96
CA ASP A 91 -10.56 5.62 3.98
C ASP A 91 -11.03 4.51 4.93
N ARG A 92 -11.41 3.34 4.39
CA ARG A 92 -11.75 2.18 5.23
C ARG A 92 -10.59 1.71 6.09
N ALA A 93 -9.36 1.79 5.58
CA ALA A 93 -8.18 1.48 6.36
C ALA A 93 -7.95 2.48 7.49
N ALA A 94 -8.08 3.77 7.23
CA ALA A 94 -7.96 4.83 8.23
C ALA A 94 -8.98 4.65 9.37
N VAL A 95 -10.25 4.38 9.02
CA VAL A 95 -11.32 4.13 10.01
C VAL A 95 -11.00 2.91 10.87
N ARG A 96 -10.52 1.80 10.29
CA ARG A 96 -10.10 0.61 11.06
C ARG A 96 -8.93 0.89 12.00
N ALA A 97 -8.04 1.82 11.63
CA ALA A 97 -6.93 2.26 12.46
C ALA A 97 -7.32 3.31 13.51
N GLY A 98 -8.61 3.67 13.63
CA GLY A 98 -9.11 4.67 14.58
C GLY A 98 -8.85 6.13 14.15
N SER A 99 -8.48 6.35 12.89
CA SER A 99 -8.32 7.69 12.29
C SER A 99 -9.59 8.10 11.52
N PRO A 100 -9.89 9.41 11.38
CA PRO A 100 -10.98 9.87 10.54
C PRO A 100 -10.71 9.59 9.05
N ALA A 101 -11.77 9.26 8.30
CA ALA A 101 -11.74 9.21 6.83
C ALA A 101 -11.47 10.61 6.24
N ARG A 102 -10.88 10.69 5.05
CA ARG A 102 -10.51 11.96 4.41
C ARG A 102 -11.56 12.52 3.46
#